data_AF-A0A7X6P7J2-F1
#
_entry.id   AF-A0A7X6P7J2-F1
#
_cell.length_a   1.000
_cell.length_b   1.000
_cell.length_c   1.000
_cell.angle_alpha   90.00
_cell.angle_beta   90.00
_cell.angle_gamma   90.00
#
_symmetry.space_group_name_H-M   'P 1'
#
loop_
_entity.id
_entity.type
_entity.pdbx_description
1 polymer ?
#
loop_
_entity_poly.entity_id
_entity_poly.type
_entity_poly.pdbx_seq_one_letter_code
_entity_poly.pdbx_strand_id
1 'polypeptide(L)' 'AFDSKPKPPTGATGDLGDYLRPEDVTKGMTVIHQRFGTGTVQTVEKVAGDALISVLFESGSSKNMLLKQAKLKKT' A
#
# COMPACT_ATOMS: atom_id res chain seq x y z
N ALA A 1 -15.47 -33.92 1.64
CA ALA A 1 -15.70 -32.81 0.68
C ALA A 1 -14.70 -31.72 1.00
N PHE A 2 -14.05 -31.13 -0.01
CA PHE A 2 -12.99 -30.12 0.13
C PHE A 2 -13.55 -28.83 0.77
N ASP A 3 -13.19 -28.58 2.03
CA ASP A 3 -13.48 -27.33 2.74
C ASP A 3 -12.51 -26.25 2.22
N SER A 4 -12.84 -25.62 1.10
CA SER A 4 -12.12 -24.43 0.59
C SER A 4 -12.47 -23.21 1.44
N LYS A 5 -11.95 -23.16 2.68
CA LYS A 5 -11.94 -21.90 3.44
C LYS A 5 -10.96 -20.93 2.79
N PRO A 6 -11.37 -19.68 2.54
CA PRO A 6 -10.45 -18.67 2.03
C PRO A 6 -9.35 -18.47 3.05
N LYS A 7 -8.09 -18.53 2.61
CA LYS A 7 -6.94 -18.14 3.41
C LYS A 7 -7.14 -16.68 3.84
N PRO A 8 -7.41 -16.36 5.12
CA PRO A 8 -7.22 -14.98 5.55
C PRO A 8 -5.73 -14.67 5.36
N PRO A 9 -5.34 -13.49 4.86
CA PRO A 9 -3.96 -13.08 5.01
C PRO A 9 -3.73 -12.90 6.52
N THR A 10 -3.12 -13.93 7.10
CA THR A 10 -2.46 -13.88 8.40
C THR A 10 -1.42 -12.76 8.34
N GLY A 11 -1.76 -11.63 8.95
CA GLY A 11 -0.92 -10.43 9.05
C GLY A 11 -1.09 -9.77 10.41
N ALA A 12 -0.64 -10.47 11.45
CA ALA A 12 -0.10 -10.00 12.73
C ALA A 12 -0.77 -8.81 13.46
N THR A 13 -1.38 -9.16 14.60
CA THR A 13 -1.61 -8.34 15.80
C THR A 13 -0.38 -7.50 16.19
N GLY A 14 -0.56 -6.18 16.37
CA GLY A 14 0.45 -5.29 16.94
C GLY A 14 0.22 -3.81 16.58
N ASP A 15 -0.21 -3.03 17.55
CA ASP A 15 -0.50 -1.59 17.50
C ASP A 15 0.72 -0.73 17.05
N LEU A 16 0.86 -0.51 15.73
CA LEU A 16 1.89 0.32 15.07
C LEU A 16 1.48 0.86 13.67
N GLY A 17 0.33 0.53 13.06
CA GLY A 17 -1.02 0.96 13.42
C GLY A 17 -1.78 1.55 12.21
N ASP A 18 -1.11 2.15 11.22
CA ASP A 18 -1.82 2.80 10.10
C ASP A 18 -1.13 2.73 8.72
N TYR A 19 0.16 2.37 8.65
CA TYR A 19 0.93 2.50 7.41
C TYR A 19 1.04 1.19 6.63
N LEU A 20 0.88 1.29 5.30
CA LEU A 20 0.96 0.20 4.35
C LEU A 20 2.37 -0.40 4.28
N ARG A 21 2.43 -1.73 4.21
CA ARG A 21 3.67 -2.48 4.03
C ARG A 21 3.83 -2.95 2.58
N PRO A 22 5.07 -3.20 2.12
CA PRO A 22 5.35 -3.62 0.74
C PRO A 22 4.63 -4.89 0.31
N GLU A 23 4.33 -5.76 1.27
CA GLU A 23 3.55 -6.98 1.10
C GLU A 23 2.05 -6.74 0.90
N ASP A 24 1.51 -5.63 1.40
CA ASP A 24 0.08 -5.31 1.40
C ASP A 24 -0.33 -4.38 0.25
N VAL A 25 0.63 -3.68 -0.37
CA VAL A 25 0.35 -2.74 -1.46
C VAL A 25 0.13 -3.46 -2.80
N THR A 26 -0.88 -3.02 -3.54
CA THR A 26 -1.19 -3.54 -4.88
C THR A 26 -1.48 -2.38 -5.84
N LYS A 27 -1.24 -2.62 -7.14
CA LYS A 27 -1.65 -1.70 -8.19
C LYS A 27 -3.17 -1.55 -8.20
N GLY A 28 -3.64 -0.32 -8.36
CA GLY A 28 -5.06 0.05 -8.29
C GLY A 28 -5.56 0.31 -6.86
N MET A 29 -4.73 0.10 -5.83
CA MET A 29 -5.12 0.37 -4.45
C MET A 29 -5.22 1.87 -4.20
N THR A 30 -6.29 2.28 -3.52
CA THR A 30 -6.44 3.65 -3.03
C THR A 30 -5.70 3.80 -1.70
N VAL A 31 -4.93 4.87 -1.58
CA VAL A 31 -4.02 5.15 -0.47
C VAL A 31 -4.13 6.62 -0.06
N ILE A 32 -3.81 6.92 1.19
CA ILE A 32 -3.84 8.29 1.71
C ILE A 32 -2.44 8.66 2.20
N HIS A 33 -1.90 9.77 1.70
CA HIS A 33 -0.67 10.37 2.20
C HIS A 33 -0.98 11.63 3.01
N GLN A 34 -0.33 11.82 4.16
CA GLN A 34 -0.61 12.95 5.07
C GLN A 34 -0.51 14.33 4.39
N ARG A 35 0.44 14.50 3.46
CA ARG A 35 0.67 15.77 2.75
C ARG A 35 -0.12 15.92 1.45
N PHE A 36 -0.38 14.82 0.75
CA PHE A 36 -0.91 14.85 -0.62
C PHE A 36 -2.38 14.45 -0.70
N GLY A 37 -2.92 13.89 0.37
CA GLY A 37 -4.28 13.37 0.43
C GLY A 37 -4.39 12.01 -0.25
N THR A 38 -5.57 11.75 -0.80
CA THR A 38 -5.95 10.49 -1.43
C THR A 38 -5.29 10.34 -2.81
N GLY A 39 -4.85 9.13 -3.12
CA GLY A 39 -4.30 8.77 -4.41
C GLY A 39 -4.50 7.31 -4.75
N THR A 40 -4.25 6.96 -5.99
CA THR A 40 -4.33 5.58 -6.51
C THR A 40 -2.96 5.10 -6.93
N VAL A 41 -2.58 3.92 -6.46
CA VAL A 41 -1.33 3.26 -6.83
C VAL A 41 -1.39 2.83 -8.29
N GLN A 42 -0.50 3.37 -9.12
CA GLN A 42 -0.40 3.07 -10.55
C GLN A 42 0.59 1.93 -10.83
N THR A 43 1.68 1.86 -10.08
CA THR A 43 2.70 0.82 -10.21
C THR A 43 3.25 0.43 -8.85
N VAL A 44 3.69 -0.83 -8.75
CA VAL A 44 4.36 -1.40 -7.58
C VAL A 44 5.53 -2.25 -8.05
N GLU A 45 6.73 -1.89 -7.64
CA GLU A 45 7.96 -2.62 -7.92
C GLU A 45 8.60 -3.02 -6.59
N LYS A 46 8.71 -4.32 -6.33
CA LYS A 46 9.33 -4.82 -5.10
C LYS A 46 10.85 -4.77 -5.24
N VAL A 47 11.52 -4.06 -4.33
CA VAL A 47 12.97 -3.83 -4.36
C VAL A 47 13.55 -4.06 -2.97
N ALA A 48 14.42 -5.07 -2.84
CA ALA A 48 15.24 -5.35 -1.65
C ALA A 48 14.48 -5.26 -0.29
N GLY A 49 13.26 -5.82 -0.23
CA GLY A 49 12.43 -5.80 0.98
C GLY A 49 11.64 -4.50 1.20
N ASP A 50 11.62 -3.60 0.23
CA ASP A 50 10.73 -2.44 0.11
C ASP A 50 9.91 -2.53 -1.19
N ALA A 51 9.06 -1.54 -1.46
CA ALA A 51 8.38 -1.37 -2.72
C ALA A 51 8.51 0.07 -3.22
N LEU A 52 9.04 0.24 -4.42
CA LEU A 52 8.93 1.49 -5.17
C LEU A 52 7.54 1.54 -5.79
N ILE A 53 6.78 2.58 -5.46
CA ILE A 53 5.41 2.74 -5.94
C ILE A 53 5.25 4.08 -6.66
N SER A 54 4.38 4.09 -7.67
CA SER A 54 3.89 5.32 -8.28
C SER A 54 2.46 5.56 -7.86
N VAL A 55 2.15 6.72 -7.29
CA VAL A 55 0.80 7.11 -6.86
C VAL A 55 0.35 8.32 -7.64
N LEU A 56 -0.84 8.23 -8.25
CA LEU A 56 -1.55 9.37 -8.82
C LEU A 56 -2.50 9.93 -7.76
N PHE A 57 -2.19 11.12 -7.25
CA PHE A 57 -3.03 11.81 -6.26
C PHE A 57 -4.18 12.56 -6.94
N GLU A 58 -5.28 12.76 -6.21
CA GLU A 58 -6.45 13.52 -6.69
C GLU A 58 -6.13 14.97 -7.07
N SER A 59 -5.03 15.52 -6.55
CA SER A 59 -4.46 16.80 -6.99
C SER A 59 -4.02 16.82 -8.46
N GLY A 60 -4.05 15.68 -9.16
CA GLY A 60 -3.54 15.51 -10.52
C GLY A 60 -2.03 15.28 -10.58
N SER A 61 -1.35 15.19 -9.43
CA SER A 61 0.09 14.97 -9.37
C SER A 61 0.43 13.47 -9.21
N SER A 62 1.36 12.99 -10.03
CA SER A 62 1.98 11.67 -9.88
C SER A 62 3.28 11.77 -9.08
N LYS A 63 3.50 10.85 -8.14
CA LYS A 63 4.73 10.79 -7.35
C LYS A 63 5.22 9.35 -7.25
N ASN A 64 6.53 9.18 -7.40
CA ASN A 64 7.21 7.92 -7.14
C ASN A 64 7.88 7.98 -5.78
N MET A 65 7.69 6.95 -4.96
CA MET A 65 8.18 6.91 -3.60
C MET A 65 8.40 5.48 -3.11
N LEU A 66 9.35 5.31 -2.19
CA LEU A 66 9.53 4.06 -1.47
C LEU A 66 8.46 3.94 -0.38
N LEU A 67 7.74 2.83 -0.36
CA LEU A 67 6.57 2.65 0.49
C LEU A 67 6.90 2.79 1.98
N LYS A 68 8.02 2.22 2.44
CA LYS A 68 8.45 2.35 3.84
C LYS A 68 8.71 3.80 4.26
N GLN A 69 9.13 4.67 3.33
CA GLN A 69 9.35 6.10 3.60
C GLN A 69 8.09 6.94 3.38
N ALA A 70 7.21 6.50 2.49
CA ALA A 70 6.01 7.20 2.10
C ALA A 70 4.95 7.25 3.22
N LYS A 71 4.99 6.32 4.18
CA LYS A 71 4.02 6.29 5.31
C LYS A 71 2.57 6.43 4.81
N LEU A 72 2.24 5.71 3.74
CA LEU A 72 0.90 5.71 3.16
C LEU A 72 -0.05 4.94 4.06
N LYS A 73 -1.27 5.45 4.24
CA LYS A 73 -2.33 4.75 4.95
C LYS A 73 -3.28 4.08 3.97
N LYS A 74 -3.87 2.97 4.39
CA LYS A 74 -4.98 2.34 3.67
C LYS A 74 -6.25 3.15 3.93
N THR A 75 -7.02 3.43 2.87
CA THR A 75 -8.36 4.04 3.00
C THR A 75 -9.42 3.04 3.42
#